data_AF-A0A2I1XBK7-F1
#
_entry.id   AF-A0A2I1XBK7-F1
#
_cell.length_a   1.000
_cell.length_b   1.000
_cell.length_c   1.000
_cell.angle_alpha   90.00
_cell.angle_beta   90.00
_cell.angle_gamma   90.00
#
_symmetry.space_group_name_H-M   'P 1'
#
loop_
_entity.id
_entity.type
_entity.pdbx_description
1 polymer ?
#
loop_
_entity_poly.entity_id
_entity_poly.type
_entity_poly.pdbx_seq_one_letter_code
_entity_poly.pdbx_strand_id
1 'polypeptide(L)'
;MSMNGSPVEIKFEVDTIPAKGRNVTVDAEIIYGEGVTPFSMHSTIVMIGDDIEASIVGQTANVKVYPRDETPHSIVAGKKYPLKLKANGGTDGICVLATGKNDVNGANWSNWQAALERVKGYIQKCIALVQPKDTPRYIILPIWADNKPGWSKEEHPYRHQLKDELNKWIRTTYGANVYDIEAYMLSEQIWTDTGITPNEADKQAQKDGIMPLSLSYDGGAHFLPAVETIIAGKIIAKAKELKYL
;
A
#
# COMPACT_ATOMS: atom_id res chain seq x y z
N MET A 1 -4.19 -7.49 -4.13
CA MET A 1 -5.37 -6.60 -4.00
C MET A 1 -6.48 -7.11 -4.93
N SER A 2 -7.75 -7.14 -4.48
CA SER A 2 -8.93 -7.27 -5.36
C SER A 2 -9.31 -5.87 -5.82
N MET A 3 -8.62 -5.36 -6.84
CA MET A 3 -8.92 -4.07 -7.46
C MET A 3 -8.90 -4.26 -8.96
N ASN A 4 -10.05 -4.17 -9.61
CA ASN A 4 -10.14 -4.14 -11.06
C ASN A 4 -9.96 -2.70 -11.56
N GLY A 5 -8.74 -2.23 -11.35
CA GLY A 5 -8.13 -1.10 -12.06
C GLY A 5 -6.64 -1.30 -12.28
N SER A 6 -6.13 -2.52 -12.05
CA SER A 6 -4.80 -2.92 -12.51
C SER A 6 -4.64 -2.58 -13.99
N PRO A 7 -3.41 -2.29 -14.45
CA PRO A 7 -3.06 -2.37 -15.87
C PRO A 7 -3.79 -3.54 -16.50
N VAL A 8 -4.67 -3.29 -17.46
CA VAL A 8 -5.43 -4.40 -18.06
C VAL A 8 -4.48 -5.16 -18.99
N GLU A 9 -3.65 -4.39 -19.68
CA GLU A 9 -2.72 -4.90 -20.65
C GLU A 9 -1.38 -4.15 -20.58
N ILE A 10 -0.35 -4.79 -21.10
CA ILE A 10 0.95 -4.19 -21.39
C ILE A 10 1.32 -4.49 -22.83
N LYS A 11 1.95 -3.52 -23.49
CA LYS A 11 2.41 -3.62 -24.87
C LYS A 11 3.91 -3.32 -24.92
N PHE A 12 4.60 -4.05 -25.79
CA PHE A 12 6.02 -3.87 -26.08
C PHE A 12 6.20 -3.60 -27.56
N GLU A 13 7.22 -2.81 -27.91
CA GLU A 13 7.62 -2.57 -29.30
C GLU A 13 8.82 -3.45 -29.70
N VAL A 14 9.06 -4.53 -28.94
CA VAL A 14 10.11 -5.53 -29.18
C VAL A 14 9.49 -6.93 -29.21
N ASP A 15 10.20 -7.88 -29.81
CA ASP A 15 9.76 -9.28 -29.94
C ASP A 15 10.34 -10.21 -28.86
N THR A 16 11.10 -9.67 -27.90
CA THR A 16 11.70 -10.49 -26.84
C THR A 16 11.82 -9.70 -25.54
N ILE A 17 11.40 -10.33 -24.44
CA ILE A 17 11.79 -9.92 -23.09
C ILE A 17 13.03 -10.76 -22.73
N PRO A 18 14.20 -10.14 -22.50
CA PRO A 18 15.43 -10.87 -22.18
C PRO A 18 15.34 -11.57 -20.82
N ALA A 19 16.24 -12.52 -20.57
CA ALA A 19 16.43 -13.11 -19.25
C ALA A 19 16.84 -12.05 -18.22
N LYS A 20 16.59 -12.31 -16.93
CA LYS A 20 16.99 -11.43 -15.84
C LYS A 20 18.49 -11.20 -15.85
N GLY A 21 18.89 -9.97 -15.57
CA GLY A 21 20.30 -9.58 -15.53
C GLY A 21 20.48 -8.21 -14.91
N ARG A 22 21.72 -7.90 -14.53
CA ARG A 22 22.04 -6.59 -13.96
C ARG A 22 21.78 -5.50 -15.00
N ASN A 23 20.94 -4.52 -14.66
CA ASN A 23 20.54 -3.41 -15.52
C ASN A 23 19.82 -3.82 -16.82
N VAL A 24 19.28 -5.03 -16.89
CA VAL A 24 18.49 -5.47 -18.04
C VAL A 24 17.06 -4.95 -17.89
N THR A 25 16.61 -4.17 -18.87
CA THR A 25 15.26 -3.60 -18.90
C THR A 25 14.70 -3.58 -20.31
N VAL A 26 13.37 -3.56 -20.41
CA VAL A 26 12.64 -3.35 -21.66
C VAL A 26 11.65 -2.20 -21.48
N ASP A 27 11.55 -1.33 -22.46
CA ASP A 27 10.52 -0.29 -22.50
C ASP A 27 9.16 -0.91 -22.85
N ALA A 28 8.12 -0.47 -22.14
CA ALA A 28 6.77 -0.93 -22.35
C ALA A 28 5.74 0.18 -22.08
N GLU A 29 4.55 -0.01 -22.64
CA GLU A 29 3.39 0.83 -22.42
C GLU A 29 2.33 0.03 -21.66
N ILE A 30 1.95 0.52 -20.48
CA ILE A 30 0.81 0.03 -19.72
C ILE A 30 -0.47 0.66 -20.26
N ILE A 31 -1.46 -0.19 -20.50
CA ILE A 31 -2.77 0.20 -20.99
C ILE A 31 -3.78 0.00 -19.86
N TYR A 32 -4.47 1.09 -19.51
CA TYR A 32 -5.53 1.10 -18.50
C TYR A 32 -6.90 0.95 -19.17
N GLY A 33 -7.86 0.37 -18.45
CA GLY A 33 -9.24 0.27 -18.93
C GLY A 33 -9.91 1.64 -19.07
N GLU A 34 -11.00 1.68 -19.84
CA GLU A 34 -11.78 2.90 -20.01
C GLU A 34 -12.30 3.42 -18.65
N GLY A 35 -12.15 4.73 -18.41
CA GLY A 35 -12.55 5.37 -17.15
C GLY A 35 -11.68 5.04 -15.94
N VAL A 36 -10.61 4.23 -16.11
CA VAL A 36 -9.68 3.91 -15.02
C VAL A 36 -8.69 5.05 -14.83
N THR A 37 -8.55 5.54 -13.59
CA THR A 37 -7.45 6.44 -13.25
C THR A 37 -6.15 5.64 -13.11
N PRO A 38 -5.09 5.95 -13.89
CA PRO A 38 -3.80 5.30 -13.74
C PRO A 38 -3.27 5.40 -12.31
N PHE A 39 -2.76 4.30 -11.78
CA PHE A 39 -1.97 4.30 -10.55
C PHE A 39 -0.52 3.92 -10.86
N SER A 40 0.42 4.49 -10.12
CA SER A 40 1.84 4.19 -10.29
C SER A 40 2.11 2.72 -10.01
N MET A 41 2.72 2.03 -10.98
CA MET A 41 3.18 0.64 -10.85
C MET A 41 4.66 0.56 -10.43
N HIS A 42 5.26 1.67 -10.01
CA HIS A 42 6.67 1.72 -9.62
C HIS A 42 6.98 0.72 -8.51
N SER A 43 8.04 -0.07 -8.72
CA SER A 43 8.51 -1.11 -7.79
C SER A 43 7.49 -2.22 -7.53
N THR A 44 6.67 -2.54 -8.52
CA THR A 44 5.61 -3.56 -8.40
C THR A 44 5.98 -4.84 -9.14
N ILE A 45 5.81 -6.00 -8.50
CA ILE A 45 5.97 -7.31 -9.13
C ILE A 45 4.66 -7.72 -9.81
N VAL A 46 4.76 -8.11 -11.08
CA VAL A 46 3.65 -8.42 -11.95
C VAL A 46 3.84 -9.76 -12.66
N MET A 47 2.73 -10.28 -13.18
CA MET A 47 2.68 -11.32 -14.19
C MET A 47 2.20 -10.69 -15.50
N ILE A 48 2.98 -10.86 -16.56
CA ILE A 48 2.62 -10.53 -17.94
C ILE A 48 2.13 -11.81 -18.60
N GLY A 49 0.92 -11.82 -19.12
CA GLY A 49 0.22 -13.05 -19.48
C GLY A 49 0.04 -13.96 -18.26
N ASP A 50 0.33 -15.25 -18.43
CA ASP A 50 0.16 -16.25 -17.38
C ASP A 50 1.48 -16.77 -16.78
N ASP A 51 2.62 -16.49 -17.42
CA ASP A 51 3.88 -17.19 -17.18
C ASP A 51 5.13 -16.28 -17.11
N ILE A 52 5.02 -14.98 -17.41
CA ILE A 52 6.18 -14.08 -17.38
C ILE A 52 6.18 -13.23 -16.11
N GLU A 53 7.16 -13.42 -15.24
CA GLU A 53 7.33 -12.60 -14.04
C GLU A 53 8.25 -11.40 -14.30
N ALA A 54 7.81 -10.22 -13.88
CA ALA A 54 8.60 -9.00 -14.03
C ALA A 54 8.40 -8.01 -12.88
N SER A 55 9.29 -7.02 -12.78
CA SER A 55 9.11 -5.83 -11.95
C SER A 55 8.92 -4.60 -12.83
N ILE A 56 7.93 -3.77 -12.51
CA ILE A 56 7.66 -2.53 -13.23
C ILE A 56 8.26 -1.35 -12.49
N VAL A 57 8.91 -0.45 -13.23
CA VAL A 57 9.45 0.81 -12.74
C VAL A 57 8.94 1.93 -13.64
N GLY A 58 8.16 2.85 -13.07
CA GLY A 58 7.66 4.02 -13.77
C GLY A 58 6.44 4.60 -13.07
N GLN A 59 6.27 5.92 -13.17
CA GLN A 59 5.14 6.64 -12.58
C GLN A 59 4.06 6.98 -13.62
N THR A 60 4.29 6.65 -14.90
CA THR A 60 3.38 6.91 -16.03
C THR A 60 2.99 5.61 -16.73
N ALA A 61 2.15 5.69 -17.77
CA ALA A 61 1.84 4.55 -18.64
C ALA A 61 3.10 3.98 -19.31
N ASN A 62 4.05 4.83 -19.68
CA ASN A 62 5.35 4.40 -20.17
C ASN A 62 6.22 3.96 -18.98
N VAL A 63 6.70 2.72 -19.03
CA VAL A 63 7.43 2.08 -17.93
C VAL A 63 8.65 1.32 -18.42
N LYS A 64 9.57 1.05 -17.48
CA LYS A 64 10.63 0.08 -17.63
C LYS A 64 10.20 -1.23 -16.99
N VAL A 65 10.35 -2.33 -17.72
CA VAL A 65 10.10 -3.70 -17.26
C VAL A 65 11.44 -4.37 -16.98
N TYR A 66 11.65 -4.81 -15.75
CA TYR A 66 12.79 -5.60 -15.32
C TYR A 66 12.38 -7.09 -15.33
N PRO A 67 12.94 -7.92 -16.23
CA PRO A 67 12.66 -9.35 -16.23
C PRO A 67 13.12 -9.99 -14.93
N ARG A 68 12.36 -10.96 -14.42
CA ARG A 68 12.72 -11.72 -13.21
C ARG A 68 13.02 -13.20 -13.47
N ASP A 69 12.72 -13.70 -14.66
CA ASP A 69 12.95 -15.09 -15.03
C ASP A 69 14.36 -15.31 -15.57
N GLU A 70 14.92 -16.51 -15.36
CA GLU A 70 16.27 -16.87 -15.84
C GLU A 70 16.31 -17.09 -17.36
N THR A 71 15.16 -17.26 -18.00
CA THR A 71 15.04 -17.52 -19.43
C THR A 71 14.40 -16.32 -20.14
N PRO A 72 14.83 -16.00 -21.36
CA PRO A 72 14.15 -15.00 -22.18
C PRO A 72 12.77 -15.51 -22.62
N HIS A 73 11.86 -14.58 -22.88
CA HIS A 73 10.51 -14.86 -23.36
C HIS A 73 10.28 -14.22 -24.73
N SER A 74 9.78 -15.00 -25.67
CA SER A 74 9.35 -14.48 -26.97
C SER A 74 8.00 -13.78 -26.84
N ILE A 75 7.93 -12.56 -27.36
CA ILE A 75 6.71 -11.78 -27.46
C ILE A 75 6.57 -11.27 -28.90
N VAL A 76 5.56 -10.44 -29.15
CA VAL A 76 5.26 -9.91 -30.48
C VAL A 76 5.11 -8.41 -30.33
N ALA A 77 5.91 -7.65 -31.08
CA ALA A 77 5.84 -6.20 -31.09
C ALA A 77 4.42 -5.71 -31.41
N GLY A 78 3.94 -4.73 -30.65
CA GLY A 78 2.59 -4.17 -30.78
C GLY A 78 1.46 -5.02 -30.19
N LYS A 79 1.69 -6.31 -29.87
CA LYS A 79 0.68 -7.15 -29.23
C LYS A 79 0.49 -6.72 -27.78
N LYS A 80 -0.78 -6.72 -27.35
CA LYS A 80 -1.18 -6.48 -25.97
C LYS A 80 -1.23 -7.80 -25.20
N TYR A 81 -0.69 -7.79 -23.99
CA TYR A 81 -0.66 -8.93 -23.08
C TYR A 81 -1.39 -8.58 -21.80
N PRO A 82 -2.20 -9.48 -21.23
CA PRO A 82 -2.80 -9.27 -19.91
C PRO A 82 -1.72 -8.92 -18.88
N LEU A 83 -1.99 -7.96 -18.00
CA LEU A 83 -1.07 -7.59 -16.93
C LEU A 83 -1.79 -7.74 -15.59
N LYS A 84 -1.18 -8.43 -14.63
CA LYS A 84 -1.75 -8.60 -13.29
C LYS A 84 -0.68 -8.48 -12.23
N LEU A 85 -1.04 -8.01 -11.05
CA LEU A 85 -0.14 -8.10 -9.88
C LEU A 85 0.14 -9.58 -9.60
N LYS A 86 1.40 -9.94 -9.32
CA LYS A 86 1.74 -11.34 -8.98
C LYS A 86 0.96 -11.82 -7.76
N ALA A 87 0.90 -11.00 -6.72
CA ALA A 87 0.03 -11.22 -5.57
C ALA A 87 -1.32 -10.51 -5.75
N ASN A 88 -2.21 -11.11 -6.56
CA ASN A 88 -3.59 -10.63 -6.71
C ASN A 88 -4.59 -11.62 -6.07
N GLY A 89 -5.70 -11.09 -5.56
CA GLY A 89 -6.79 -11.91 -5.00
C GLY A 89 -7.91 -12.15 -6.01
N GLY A 90 -7.70 -11.85 -7.30
CA GLY A 90 -8.76 -11.84 -8.30
C GLY A 90 -9.91 -10.88 -7.96
N THR A 91 -11.07 -11.14 -8.56
CA THR A 91 -12.33 -10.45 -8.28
C THR A 91 -13.02 -10.94 -7.00
N ASP A 92 -12.60 -12.10 -6.48
CA ASP A 92 -13.17 -12.68 -5.27
C ASP A 92 -12.39 -12.32 -3.98
N GLY A 93 -11.33 -11.52 -4.11
CA GLY A 93 -10.47 -11.17 -2.99
C GLY A 93 -11.03 -10.05 -2.11
N ILE A 94 -10.45 -9.91 -0.92
CA ILE A 94 -10.66 -8.79 -0.02
C ILE A 94 -9.52 -7.79 -0.21
N CYS A 95 -9.83 -6.51 -0.43
CA CYS A 95 -8.83 -5.45 -0.51
C CYS A 95 -8.51 -4.90 0.89
N VAL A 96 -7.28 -5.09 1.39
CA VAL A 96 -6.82 -4.39 2.59
C VAL A 96 -5.95 -3.21 2.15
N LEU A 97 -6.34 -2.00 2.55
CA LEU A 97 -5.70 -0.76 2.10
C LEU A 97 -5.10 0.02 3.27
N ALA A 98 -3.78 0.17 3.25
CA ALA A 98 -3.01 1.06 4.13
C ALA A 98 -2.11 1.92 3.24
N THR A 99 -2.43 3.21 3.09
CA THR A 99 -1.71 4.10 2.17
C THR A 99 -1.63 5.52 2.71
N GLY A 100 -0.71 6.32 2.15
CA GLY A 100 -0.50 7.73 2.51
C GLY A 100 0.62 7.99 3.52
N LYS A 101 1.23 6.95 4.10
CA LYS A 101 2.32 7.12 5.07
C LYS A 101 3.54 7.87 4.47
N ASN A 102 3.92 7.52 3.25
CA ASN A 102 5.02 8.19 2.55
C ASN A 102 4.65 9.63 2.14
N ASP A 103 3.38 9.91 1.86
CA ASP A 103 2.90 11.28 1.63
C ASP A 103 2.99 12.13 2.90
N VAL A 104 2.63 11.57 4.08
CA VAL A 104 2.84 12.22 5.38
C VAL A 104 4.33 12.51 5.61
N ASN A 105 5.19 11.55 5.28
CA ASN A 105 6.63 11.67 5.47
C ASN A 105 7.28 12.68 4.52
N GLY A 106 6.76 12.83 3.30
CA GLY A 106 7.21 13.82 2.31
C GLY A 106 6.54 15.20 2.43
N ALA A 107 5.59 15.38 3.35
CA ALA A 107 4.90 16.65 3.53
C ALA A 107 5.82 17.70 4.17
N ASN A 108 5.48 18.97 3.98
CA ASN A 108 6.10 20.14 4.58
C ASN A 108 5.03 21.23 4.79
N TRP A 109 5.43 22.36 5.38
CA TRP A 109 4.53 23.47 5.66
C TRP A 109 3.78 24.01 4.43
N SER A 110 4.39 23.99 3.24
CA SER A 110 3.77 24.57 2.05
C SER A 110 2.85 23.61 1.30
N ASN A 111 2.86 22.32 1.62
CA ASN A 111 2.15 21.32 0.82
C ASN A 111 1.29 20.31 1.59
N TRP A 112 1.27 20.33 2.93
CA TRP A 112 0.64 19.24 3.69
C TRP A 112 -0.87 19.10 3.43
N GLN A 113 -1.62 20.21 3.23
CA GLN A 113 -3.04 20.13 2.86
C GLN A 113 -3.24 19.55 1.46
N ALA A 114 -2.38 19.92 0.51
CA ALA A 114 -2.43 19.35 -0.84
C ALA A 114 -2.09 17.85 -0.83
N ALA A 115 -1.15 17.43 0.02
CA ALA A 115 -0.85 16.04 0.25
C ALA A 115 -2.03 15.29 0.88
N LEU A 116 -2.72 15.89 1.86
CA LEU A 116 -3.94 15.33 2.46
C LEU A 116 -5.00 15.02 1.40
N GLU A 117 -5.38 16.01 0.59
CA GLU A 117 -6.40 15.84 -0.44
C GLU A 117 -5.99 14.84 -1.52
N ARG A 118 -4.70 14.81 -1.88
CA ARG A 118 -4.15 13.81 -2.79
C ARG A 118 -4.31 12.39 -2.25
N VAL A 119 -3.96 12.16 -0.99
CA VAL A 119 -4.10 10.83 -0.35
C VAL A 119 -5.56 10.42 -0.24
N LYS A 120 -6.47 11.33 0.14
CA LYS A 120 -7.91 11.07 0.13
C LYS A 120 -8.38 10.62 -1.26
N GLY A 121 -7.95 11.34 -2.31
CA GLY A 121 -8.24 10.98 -3.69
C GLY A 121 -7.69 9.62 -4.10
N TYR A 122 -6.48 9.25 -3.66
CA TYR A 122 -5.91 7.91 -3.90
C TYR A 122 -6.73 6.82 -3.23
N ILE A 123 -7.12 7.01 -1.96
CA ILE A 123 -7.95 6.04 -1.23
C ILE A 123 -9.29 5.84 -1.94
N GLN A 124 -9.97 6.93 -2.30
CA GLN A 124 -11.23 6.88 -3.03
C GLN A 124 -11.09 6.14 -4.37
N LYS A 125 -10.03 6.42 -5.13
CA LYS A 125 -9.74 5.74 -6.39
C LYS A 125 -9.49 4.24 -6.18
N CYS A 126 -8.67 3.85 -5.21
CA CYS A 126 -8.42 2.44 -4.90
C CYS A 126 -9.73 1.69 -4.56
N ILE A 127 -10.57 2.28 -3.71
CA ILE A 127 -11.85 1.67 -3.32
C ILE A 127 -12.81 1.59 -4.51
N ALA A 128 -12.87 2.63 -5.33
CA ALA A 128 -13.67 2.64 -6.55
C ALA A 128 -13.25 1.54 -7.53
N LEU A 129 -12.05 0.97 -7.40
CA LEU A 129 -11.57 -0.15 -8.20
C LEU A 129 -11.87 -1.53 -7.60
N VAL A 130 -12.24 -1.62 -6.32
CA VAL A 130 -12.53 -2.90 -5.66
C VAL A 130 -13.64 -3.68 -6.38
N GLN A 131 -13.49 -5.00 -6.45
CA GLN A 131 -14.49 -5.92 -7.01
C GLN A 131 -14.98 -6.93 -5.97
N PRO A 132 -16.17 -7.52 -6.19
CA PRO A 132 -17.13 -7.16 -7.24
C PRO A 132 -17.82 -5.80 -6.92
N LYS A 133 -18.37 -5.10 -7.92
CA LYS A 133 -18.92 -3.73 -7.73
C LYS A 133 -20.20 -3.67 -6.91
N ASP A 134 -20.99 -4.71 -6.98
CA ASP A 134 -22.25 -4.89 -6.25
C ASP A 134 -22.02 -5.18 -4.77
N THR A 135 -20.97 -5.93 -4.44
CA THR A 135 -20.59 -6.25 -3.05
C THR A 135 -19.08 -6.09 -2.83
N PRO A 136 -18.55 -4.85 -2.83
CA PRO A 136 -17.11 -4.62 -2.70
C PRO A 136 -16.62 -5.00 -1.30
N ARG A 137 -15.56 -5.80 -1.24
CA ARG A 137 -14.96 -6.26 0.03
C ARG A 137 -13.65 -5.56 0.26
N TYR A 138 -13.63 -4.65 1.23
CA TYR A 138 -12.41 -3.93 1.58
C TYR A 138 -12.32 -3.56 3.05
N ILE A 139 -11.10 -3.44 3.55
CA ILE A 139 -10.77 -2.97 4.89
C ILE A 139 -9.74 -1.86 4.73
N ILE A 140 -9.96 -0.73 5.39
CA ILE A 140 -9.02 0.41 5.36
C ILE A 140 -8.36 0.54 6.71
N LEU A 141 -7.05 0.74 6.67
CA LEU A 141 -6.21 0.92 7.84
C LEU A 141 -5.79 2.39 7.91
N PRO A 142 -6.16 3.12 8.98
CA PRO A 142 -5.51 4.38 9.34
C PRO A 142 -3.99 4.18 9.47
N ILE A 143 -3.22 5.25 9.39
CA ILE A 143 -1.75 5.19 9.46
C ILE A 143 -1.24 5.73 10.79
N TRP A 144 0.05 5.56 11.08
CA TRP A 144 0.70 6.13 12.27
C TRP A 144 1.79 7.13 11.87
N ALA A 145 2.21 7.95 12.83
CA ALA A 145 3.39 8.80 12.70
C ALA A 145 4.66 8.03 13.03
N ASP A 146 5.67 8.18 12.19
CA ASP A 146 7.00 7.62 12.41
C ASP A 146 7.69 8.29 13.60
N ASN A 147 8.37 7.49 14.41
CA ASN A 147 9.18 7.93 15.55
C ASN A 147 10.67 7.89 15.18
N LYS A 148 11.11 8.86 14.36
CA LYS A 148 12.50 8.98 13.90
C LYS A 148 13.19 10.21 14.52
N PRO A 149 14.53 10.19 14.64
CA PRO A 149 15.27 11.39 15.02
C PRO A 149 14.98 12.59 14.11
N GLY A 150 14.72 13.75 14.70
CA GLY A 150 14.41 15.00 13.98
C GLY A 150 13.02 15.01 13.33
N TRP A 151 12.11 14.13 13.77
CA TRP A 151 10.75 14.00 13.21
C TRP A 151 9.69 14.31 14.27
N SER A 152 10.06 15.05 15.32
CA SER A 152 9.20 15.35 16.46
C SER A 152 7.98 16.19 16.06
N LYS A 153 6.94 16.14 16.88
CA LYS A 153 5.70 16.89 16.64
C LYS A 153 5.94 18.40 16.76
N GLU A 154 6.88 18.80 17.60
CA GLU A 154 7.27 20.19 17.82
C GLU A 154 7.92 20.79 16.57
N GLU A 155 8.79 20.03 15.89
CA GLU A 155 9.50 20.47 14.70
C GLU A 155 8.69 20.27 13.41
N HIS A 156 7.86 19.21 13.37
CA HIS A 156 7.11 18.79 12.19
C HIS A 156 5.59 18.68 12.42
N PRO A 157 4.92 19.69 13.01
CA PRO A 157 3.51 19.59 13.40
C PRO A 157 2.58 19.32 12.22
N TYR A 158 2.93 19.80 11.02
CA TYR A 158 2.18 19.57 9.78
C TYR A 158 2.05 18.08 9.41
N ARG A 159 3.04 17.23 9.75
CA ARG A 159 2.98 15.78 9.47
C ARG A 159 1.95 15.10 10.37
N HIS A 160 1.94 15.49 11.64
CA HIS A 160 0.97 15.00 12.62
C HIS A 160 -0.44 15.49 12.28
N GLN A 161 -0.60 16.77 11.94
CA GLN A 161 -1.88 17.33 11.49
C GLN A 161 -2.42 16.61 10.25
N LEU A 162 -1.59 16.40 9.22
CA LEU A 162 -1.98 15.65 8.02
C LEU A 162 -2.47 14.25 8.40
N LYS A 163 -1.68 13.51 9.19
CA LYS A 163 -2.02 12.15 9.63
C LYS A 163 -3.31 12.13 10.45
N ASP A 164 -3.46 13.03 11.43
CA ASP A 164 -4.63 13.13 12.29
C ASP A 164 -5.90 13.42 11.48
N GLU A 165 -5.84 14.40 10.56
CA GLU A 165 -6.96 14.74 9.69
C GLU A 165 -7.29 13.62 8.70
N LEU A 166 -6.28 12.97 8.14
CA LEU A 166 -6.46 11.81 7.27
C LEU A 166 -7.16 10.67 8.02
N ASN A 167 -6.65 10.28 9.18
CA ASN A 167 -7.20 9.17 9.95
C ASN A 167 -8.61 9.49 10.46
N LYS A 168 -8.87 10.74 10.88
CA LYS A 168 -10.23 11.20 11.22
C LYS A 168 -11.18 11.07 10.01
N TRP A 169 -10.73 11.50 8.83
CA TRP A 169 -11.51 11.36 7.61
C TRP A 169 -11.76 9.88 7.25
N ILE A 170 -10.75 9.01 7.34
CA ILE A 170 -10.88 7.57 7.10
C ILE A 170 -11.95 6.96 8.03
N ARG A 171 -11.82 7.19 9.34
CA ARG A 171 -12.77 6.71 10.36
C ARG A 171 -14.19 7.17 10.06
N THR A 172 -14.36 8.45 9.73
CA THR A 172 -15.68 9.06 9.47
C THR A 172 -16.29 8.54 8.17
N THR A 173 -15.48 8.42 7.11
CA THR A 173 -15.97 8.13 5.75
C THR A 173 -16.29 6.66 5.55
N TYR A 174 -15.46 5.76 6.10
CA TYR A 174 -15.56 4.33 5.82
C TYR A 174 -16.08 3.49 6.98
N GLY A 175 -16.17 4.08 8.18
CA GLY A 175 -16.89 3.54 9.34
C GLY A 175 -16.61 2.07 9.58
N ALA A 176 -17.62 1.22 9.35
CA ALA A 176 -17.55 -0.21 9.58
C ALA A 176 -16.38 -0.90 8.85
N ASN A 177 -15.95 -0.41 7.68
CA ASN A 177 -14.83 -0.98 6.92
C ASN A 177 -13.45 -0.61 7.47
N VAL A 178 -13.36 0.08 8.61
CA VAL A 178 -12.09 0.48 9.20
C VAL A 178 -11.64 -0.55 10.24
N TYR A 179 -10.41 -1.03 10.10
CA TYR A 179 -9.66 -1.61 11.22
C TYR A 179 -8.63 -0.59 11.68
N ASP A 180 -8.83 -0.03 12.87
CA ASP A 180 -8.04 1.08 13.38
C ASP A 180 -6.70 0.62 13.97
N ILE A 181 -5.75 0.33 13.08
CA ILE A 181 -4.40 -0.11 13.43
C ILE A 181 -3.64 0.94 14.25
N GLU A 182 -3.92 2.23 14.06
CA GLU A 182 -3.34 3.29 14.89
C GLU A 182 -3.87 3.20 16.31
N ALA A 183 -5.19 3.14 16.50
CA ALA A 183 -5.76 3.01 17.83
C ALA A 183 -5.28 1.73 18.54
N TYR A 184 -5.15 0.63 17.80
CA TYR A 184 -4.59 -0.60 18.34
C TYR A 184 -3.12 -0.44 18.77
N MET A 185 -2.28 0.18 17.93
CA MET A 185 -0.88 0.47 18.25
C MET A 185 -0.74 1.35 19.50
N LEU A 186 -1.64 2.30 19.69
CA LEU A 186 -1.64 3.22 20.84
C LEU A 186 -2.32 2.63 22.08
N SER A 187 -2.84 1.40 22.01
CA SER A 187 -3.54 0.75 23.12
C SER A 187 -2.61 -0.09 24.00
N GLU A 188 -3.03 -0.35 25.24
CA GLU A 188 -2.36 -1.33 26.12
C GLU A 188 -2.45 -2.77 25.58
N GLN A 189 -3.46 -3.06 24.75
CA GLN A 189 -3.70 -4.39 24.23
C GLN A 189 -2.53 -4.89 23.35
N ILE A 190 -1.84 -3.99 22.65
CA ILE A 190 -0.72 -4.39 21.79
C ILE A 190 0.42 -5.02 22.59
N TRP A 191 0.70 -4.53 23.80
CA TRP A 191 1.72 -5.07 24.68
C TRP A 191 1.36 -6.46 25.16
N THR A 192 0.10 -6.65 25.53
CA THR A 192 -0.43 -7.95 25.94
C THR A 192 -0.38 -8.97 24.80
N ASP A 193 -0.85 -8.60 23.61
CA ASP A 193 -0.95 -9.52 22.47
C ASP A 193 0.42 -9.90 21.90
N THR A 194 1.42 -9.01 22.02
CA THR A 194 2.78 -9.24 21.50
C THR A 194 3.71 -9.84 22.55
N GLY A 195 3.34 -9.78 23.83
CA GLY A 195 4.21 -10.17 24.95
C GLY A 195 5.39 -9.22 25.17
N ILE A 196 5.37 -8.02 24.57
CA ILE A 196 6.41 -7.01 24.71
C ILE A 196 6.09 -6.13 25.93
N THR A 197 7.03 -6.02 26.87
CA THR A 197 6.91 -5.11 28.00
C THR A 197 7.33 -3.69 27.57
N PRO A 198 6.43 -2.68 27.63
CA PRO A 198 6.77 -1.32 27.25
C PRO A 198 7.69 -0.66 28.28
N ASN A 199 8.67 0.12 27.79
CA ASN A 199 9.42 1.04 28.63
C ASN A 199 8.73 2.42 28.71
N GLU A 200 9.28 3.36 29.48
CA GLU A 200 8.68 4.70 29.63
C GLU A 200 8.65 5.51 28.33
N ALA A 201 9.64 5.32 27.44
CA ALA A 201 9.65 5.99 26.14
C ALA A 201 8.55 5.44 25.22
N ASP A 202 8.23 4.15 25.28
CA ASP A 202 7.11 3.57 24.54
C ASP A 202 5.77 4.13 25.02
N LYS A 203 5.58 4.23 26.35
CA LYS A 203 4.36 4.82 26.94
C LYS A 203 4.22 6.29 26.54
N GLN A 204 5.33 7.03 26.50
CA GLN A 204 5.33 8.41 26.05
C GLN A 204 5.00 8.50 24.56
N ALA A 205 5.59 7.64 23.72
CA ALA A 205 5.26 7.55 22.29
C ALA A 205 3.77 7.25 22.04
N GLN A 206 3.15 6.38 22.84
CA GLN A 206 1.71 6.14 22.77
C GLN A 206 0.89 7.39 23.11
N LYS A 207 1.28 8.17 24.13
CA LYS A 207 0.63 9.44 24.46
C LYS A 207 0.79 10.49 23.35
N ASP A 208 1.95 10.50 22.70
CA ASP A 208 2.26 11.44 21.63
C ASP A 208 1.62 11.05 20.28
N GLY A 209 1.01 9.86 20.22
CA GLY A 209 0.34 9.34 19.02
C GLY A 209 1.32 8.91 17.94
N ILE A 210 2.51 8.46 18.31
CA ILE A 210 3.58 8.02 17.41
C ILE A 210 3.95 6.56 17.66
N MET A 211 4.69 5.95 16.72
CA MET A 211 5.11 4.56 16.84
C MET A 211 6.06 4.33 18.05
N PRO A 212 5.70 3.47 19.01
CA PRO A 212 6.62 3.02 20.04
C PRO A 212 7.81 2.26 19.43
N LEU A 213 9.02 2.55 19.90
CA LEU A 213 10.25 1.99 19.31
C LEU A 213 10.36 0.48 19.56
N SER A 214 9.89 -0.02 20.70
CA SER A 214 9.89 -1.45 20.99
C SER A 214 8.96 -2.26 20.09
N LEU A 215 8.09 -1.62 19.31
CA LEU A 215 7.25 -2.27 18.30
C LEU A 215 7.87 -2.26 16.90
N SER A 216 9.04 -1.64 16.71
CA SER A 216 9.64 -1.39 15.40
C SER A 216 10.98 -2.09 15.20
N TYR A 217 11.25 -2.59 13.98
CA TYR A 217 12.56 -3.16 13.64
C TYR A 217 13.56 -2.16 13.05
N ASP A 218 13.09 -0.99 12.58
CA ASP A 218 13.91 0.00 11.88
C ASP A 218 13.97 1.37 12.57
N GLY A 219 13.71 1.38 13.88
CA GLY A 219 13.79 2.58 14.68
C GLY A 219 12.62 3.54 14.44
N GLY A 220 11.40 3.01 14.33
CA GLY A 220 10.17 3.78 14.49
C GLY A 220 9.34 3.99 13.23
N ALA A 221 9.51 3.17 12.17
CA ALA A 221 8.61 3.23 11.01
C ALA A 221 7.86 1.92 10.76
N HIS A 222 8.53 0.78 10.77
CA HIS A 222 7.95 -0.49 10.37
C HIS A 222 7.83 -1.43 11.57
N PHE A 223 6.68 -2.11 11.67
CA PHE A 223 6.38 -3.03 12.77
C PHE A 223 7.31 -4.25 12.74
N LEU A 224 7.68 -4.75 13.92
CA LEU A 224 8.33 -6.06 14.05
C LEU A 224 7.47 -7.16 13.42
N PRO A 225 8.06 -8.21 12.82
CA PRO A 225 7.30 -9.32 12.22
C PRO A 225 6.32 -10.00 13.18
N ALA A 226 6.66 -10.09 14.47
CA ALA A 226 5.75 -10.62 15.49
C ALA A 226 4.50 -9.75 15.67
N VAL A 227 4.66 -8.42 15.61
CA VAL A 227 3.56 -7.46 15.70
C VAL A 227 2.70 -7.51 14.44
N GLU A 228 3.32 -7.62 13.26
CA GLU A 228 2.63 -7.81 11.97
C GLU A 228 1.75 -9.07 11.96
N THR A 229 2.24 -10.17 12.54
CA THR A 229 1.49 -11.43 12.65
C THR A 229 0.19 -11.24 13.45
N ILE A 230 0.25 -10.52 14.57
CA ILE A 230 -0.93 -10.22 15.38
C ILE A 230 -1.91 -9.31 14.62
N ILE A 231 -1.39 -8.26 13.96
CA ILE A 231 -2.19 -7.34 13.16
C ILE A 231 -2.92 -8.08 12.02
N ALA A 232 -2.23 -8.99 11.33
CA ALA A 232 -2.85 -9.82 10.29
C ALA A 232 -4.02 -10.64 10.84
N GLY A 233 -3.87 -11.25 12.03
CA GLY A 233 -4.96 -11.94 12.73
C GLY A 233 -6.16 -11.03 13.02
N LYS A 234 -5.92 -9.78 13.42
CA LYS A 234 -6.98 -8.80 13.68
C LYS A 234 -7.68 -8.31 12.41
N ILE A 235 -6.94 -8.17 11.30
CA ILE A 235 -7.51 -7.88 9.98
C ILE A 235 -8.41 -9.05 9.53
N ILE A 236 -7.99 -10.29 9.74
CA ILE A 236 -8.81 -11.48 9.45
C ILE A 236 -10.07 -11.49 10.33
N ALA A 237 -9.95 -11.17 11.61
CA ALA A 237 -11.11 -11.05 12.50
C ALA A 237 -12.09 -9.97 12.01
N LYS A 238 -11.57 -8.82 11.56
CA LYS A 238 -12.39 -7.77 10.96
C LYS A 238 -13.09 -8.22 9.68
N ALA A 239 -12.40 -8.98 8.83
CA ALA A 239 -13.01 -9.54 7.62
C ALA A 239 -14.18 -10.49 7.96
N LYS A 240 -14.05 -11.31 9.02
CA LYS A 240 -15.16 -12.15 9.53
C LYS A 240 -16.31 -11.33 10.10
N GLU A 241 -16.00 -10.27 10.88
CA GLU A 241 -17.02 -9.33 11.40
C GLU A 241 -17.84 -8.70 10.26
N LEU A 242 -17.18 -8.34 9.18
CA LEU A 242 -17.79 -7.78 7.96
C LEU A 242 -18.45 -8.84 7.07
N LYS A 243 -18.37 -10.13 7.43
CA LYS A 243 -18.88 -11.28 6.66
C LYS A 243 -18.26 -11.38 5.27
N TYR A 244 -16.98 -11.03 5.14
CA TYR A 244 -16.20 -11.21 3.91
C TYR A 244 -15.52 -12.59 3.84
N LEU A 245 -15.42 -13.29 4.98
CA LEU A 245 -14.87 -14.63 5.17
C LEU A 245 -15.85 -15.51 5.95
#